data_AF-A0A959LJQ0-F1
#
_entry.id   AF-A0A959LJQ0-F1
#
_cell.length_a   1.000
_cell.length_b   1.000
_cell.length_c   1.000
_cell.angle_alpha   90.00
_cell.angle_beta   90.00
_cell.angle_gamma   90.00
#
_symmetry.space_group_name_H-M   'P 1'
#
loop_
_entity.id
_entity.type
_entity.pdbx_description
1 polymer ?
#
loop_
_entity_poly.entity_id
_entity_poly.type
_entity_poly.pdbx_seq_one_letter_code
_entity_poly.pdbx_strand_id
1 'polypeptide(L)'
;MRKTSFLLLAIFAYIPFVSAQRWHVKPTPEEIVYRQQHPKPLPASTQKTTAGTFVMPTDARFPGEFEESQAVALAWIYDIGGIDISSEYADLWAAMANAIQQECQVWIRVENGADTTAVKNFMSSNGTPLTNYRFFVTVSDDFWIRDFGPLGFYYGSNDDVGFLNMNYYPGRDYDNLFPGYLANELGYLEVKTNLYAEGGNYITDGFHRSFHSDVIQSVNTSGPPYTPAHAAWTTQQVNDSIKYVWASTDVITTPTLKCDGGTGHNDMFMKLMDENTFAVMEYPSIVTAADKGIIDGVINTLSTKTSVYGQPYRIFKVPMPTRDDGNITTLCNLLDNDARTFVNGLTVNGSYLMPTYSDAASGNKAGDQVAINLFKQIAPGYKIIPLDARILTIYGGAVHCVTMQIPAENPITIWHPPVLDKQPQVNKFHIVAKATNKSGIASTKCMWRIRGNQNWNTLTLTDSSGYSIGDITDNFTQMSKQTVIEYYITSTSNNGKTITKPITAGNGGYYKFYFEVPDGIAELDEARNFALNPFPNPTIGNFVIPVSFDGTRNVQAIITDVMGKRITELDFGSKSNGMSKLEFDISDKAAGMYFIQITADGKLLTTKRVMKQ
;
A
#
# COMPACT_ATOMS: atom_id res chain seq x y z
N MET A 1 -1.29 -63.35 -44.98
CA MET A 1 -1.24 -61.87 -45.04
C MET A 1 -1.05 -61.37 -43.62
N ARG A 2 0.17 -60.89 -43.33
CA ARG A 2 0.64 -60.54 -41.98
C ARG A 2 0.48 -59.03 -41.75
N LYS A 3 0.12 -58.69 -40.50
CA LYS A 3 0.21 -57.35 -39.92
C LYS A 3 1.66 -56.87 -39.94
N THR A 4 1.90 -55.64 -40.34
CA THR A 4 3.15 -54.91 -40.10
C THR A 4 2.81 -53.51 -39.59
N SER A 5 3.20 -53.29 -38.33
CA SER A 5 3.19 -52.03 -37.62
C SER A 5 4.22 -51.07 -38.24
N PHE A 6 3.84 -49.81 -38.46
CA PHE A 6 4.80 -48.71 -38.60
C PHE A 6 4.72 -47.84 -37.34
N LEU A 7 5.81 -47.86 -36.59
CA LEU A 7 6.09 -47.03 -35.44
C LEU A 7 6.50 -45.66 -35.99
N LEU A 8 5.65 -44.64 -35.85
CA LEU A 8 6.05 -43.24 -36.08
C LEU A 8 6.45 -42.66 -34.73
N LEU A 9 7.77 -42.57 -34.50
CA LEU A 9 8.33 -41.77 -33.41
C LEU A 9 8.00 -40.30 -33.68
N ALA A 10 7.00 -39.77 -32.98
CA ALA A 10 6.85 -38.33 -32.81
C ALA A 10 7.92 -37.87 -31.82
N ILE A 11 9.01 -37.31 -32.32
CA ILE A 11 9.92 -36.48 -31.53
C ILE A 11 9.12 -35.23 -31.18
N PHE A 12 8.51 -35.22 -29.99
CA PHE A 12 8.05 -33.98 -29.36
C PHE A 12 9.31 -33.15 -29.06
N ALA A 13 9.66 -32.25 -29.97
CA ALA A 13 10.49 -31.12 -29.63
C ALA A 13 9.68 -30.28 -28.64
N TYR A 14 10.03 -30.43 -27.36
CA TYR A 14 9.59 -29.58 -26.27
C TYR A 14 10.14 -28.19 -26.55
N ILE A 15 9.38 -27.37 -27.29
CA ILE A 15 9.61 -25.94 -27.36
C ILE A 15 9.05 -25.41 -26.04
N PRO A 16 9.89 -24.92 -25.09
CA PRO A 16 9.36 -24.24 -23.94
C PRO A 16 8.59 -23.02 -24.44
N PHE A 17 7.39 -22.80 -23.92
CA PHE A 17 6.68 -21.53 -24.03
C PHE A 17 7.60 -20.43 -23.46
N VAL A 18 8.33 -19.72 -24.33
CA VAL A 18 9.22 -18.59 -23.97
C VAL A 18 8.48 -17.24 -24.11
N SER A 19 7.19 -17.22 -24.45
CA SER A 19 6.50 -15.96 -24.81
C SER A 19 5.75 -15.25 -23.68
N ALA A 20 5.87 -15.68 -22.42
CA ALA A 20 5.07 -15.11 -21.32
C ALA A 20 5.90 -14.69 -20.09
N GLN A 21 7.17 -14.29 -20.25
CA GLN A 21 8.10 -14.10 -19.12
C GLN A 21 8.83 -12.75 -19.09
N ARG A 22 8.20 -11.63 -19.52
CA ARG A 22 8.91 -10.35 -19.74
C ARG A 22 8.47 -9.15 -18.92
N TRP A 23 7.44 -9.24 -18.11
CA TRP A 23 6.79 -7.99 -17.69
C TRP A 23 7.48 -7.31 -16.48
N HIS A 24 7.89 -7.95 -15.37
CA HIS A 24 8.83 -7.28 -14.41
C HIS A 24 10.30 -7.72 -14.50
N VAL A 25 10.64 -8.63 -15.41
CA VAL A 25 12.05 -8.98 -15.63
C VAL A 25 12.70 -7.83 -16.39
N LYS A 26 13.74 -7.23 -15.79
CA LYS A 26 14.57 -6.20 -16.46
C LYS A 26 14.97 -6.72 -17.86
N PRO A 27 14.83 -5.91 -18.92
CA PRO A 27 14.98 -6.39 -20.30
C PRO A 27 16.36 -7.03 -20.49
N THR A 28 16.41 -8.16 -21.20
CA THR A 28 17.69 -8.84 -21.45
C THR A 28 18.59 -7.98 -22.35
N PRO A 29 19.93 -8.17 -22.35
CA PRO A 29 20.81 -7.46 -23.28
C PRO A 29 20.37 -7.57 -24.75
N GLU A 30 19.87 -8.74 -25.15
CA GLU A 30 19.36 -8.98 -26.50
C GLU A 30 18.08 -8.19 -26.77
N GLU A 31 17.18 -8.09 -25.80
CA GLU A 31 15.96 -7.30 -25.91
C GLU A 31 16.26 -5.80 -25.99
N ILE A 32 17.21 -5.31 -25.19
CA ILE A 32 17.67 -3.92 -25.26
C ILE A 32 18.22 -3.63 -26.66
N VAL A 33 19.13 -4.48 -27.16
CA VAL A 33 19.70 -4.33 -28.52
C VAL A 33 18.61 -4.38 -29.57
N TYR A 34 17.64 -5.30 -29.45
CA TYR A 34 16.52 -5.40 -30.38
C TYR A 34 15.67 -4.13 -30.41
N ARG A 35 15.29 -3.59 -29.24
CA ARG A 35 14.50 -2.36 -29.12
C ARG A 35 15.26 -1.15 -29.66
N GLN A 36 16.57 -1.07 -29.39
CA GLN A 36 17.43 -0.02 -29.95
C GLN A 36 17.54 -0.08 -31.47
N GLN A 37 17.49 -1.28 -32.06
CA GLN A 37 17.51 -1.48 -33.52
C GLN A 37 16.14 -1.24 -34.18
N HIS A 38 15.04 -1.31 -33.42
CA HIS A 38 13.66 -1.18 -33.91
C HIS A 38 12.89 -0.12 -33.13
N PRO A 39 13.30 1.16 -33.16
CA PRO A 39 12.63 2.21 -32.41
C PRO A 39 11.19 2.41 -32.91
N LYS A 40 10.21 2.34 -32.01
CA LYS A 40 8.86 2.86 -32.25
C LYS A 40 8.94 4.37 -32.55
N PRO A 41 8.19 4.88 -33.54
CA PRO A 41 8.19 6.30 -33.86
C PRO A 41 7.66 7.11 -32.67
N LEU A 42 8.47 8.07 -32.20
CA LEU A 42 8.03 9.03 -31.19
C LEU A 42 6.99 9.97 -31.81
N PRO A 43 5.82 10.18 -31.18
CA PRO A 43 4.91 11.22 -31.61
C PRO A 43 5.60 12.59 -31.55
N ALA A 44 5.36 13.43 -32.56
CA ALA A 44 5.82 14.82 -32.52
C ALA A 44 5.04 15.57 -31.42
N SER A 45 5.65 15.78 -30.25
CA SER A 45 5.05 16.64 -29.23
C SER A 45 5.29 18.10 -29.61
N THR A 46 4.24 18.92 -29.56
CA THR A 46 4.40 20.37 -29.45
C THR A 46 5.03 20.66 -28.10
N GLN A 47 6.35 20.83 -28.07
CA GLN A 47 7.08 21.23 -26.87
C GLN A 47 6.59 22.61 -26.42
N LYS A 48 5.74 22.66 -25.38
CA LYS A 48 5.75 23.81 -24.49
C LYS A 48 6.96 23.61 -23.58
N THR A 49 7.79 24.65 -23.47
CA THR A 49 9.09 24.63 -22.79
C THR A 49 9.01 23.91 -21.44
N THR A 50 9.61 22.72 -21.39
CA THR A 50 9.97 22.01 -20.17
C THR A 50 10.99 22.84 -19.40
N ALA A 51 10.82 22.98 -18.09
CA ALA A 51 11.85 23.59 -17.26
C ALA A 51 13.11 22.70 -17.36
N GLY A 52 14.21 23.27 -17.84
CA GLY A 52 15.51 22.58 -17.94
C GLY A 52 16.18 22.29 -16.60
N THR A 53 15.43 22.13 -15.50
CA THR A 53 15.99 22.09 -14.16
C THR A 53 15.44 20.95 -13.31
N PHE A 54 16.38 20.16 -12.80
CA PHE A 54 16.30 19.16 -11.72
C PHE A 54 15.72 19.65 -10.39
N VAL A 55 15.16 20.86 -10.33
CA VAL A 55 14.94 21.56 -9.06
C VAL A 55 13.53 21.27 -8.56
N MET A 56 13.42 20.37 -7.59
CA MET A 56 12.18 20.16 -6.85
C MET A 56 11.80 21.46 -6.12
N PRO A 57 10.57 21.98 -6.27
CA PRO A 57 10.13 23.15 -5.52
C PRO A 57 10.32 22.95 -4.01
N THR A 58 10.78 23.98 -3.31
CA THR A 58 11.09 23.87 -1.87
C THR A 58 9.85 23.65 -1.00
N ASP A 59 8.67 24.00 -1.51
CA ASP A 59 7.38 23.79 -0.86
C ASP A 59 6.61 22.58 -1.44
N ALA A 60 7.29 21.73 -2.22
CA ALA A 60 6.68 20.54 -2.79
C ALA A 60 6.20 19.56 -1.70
N ARG A 61 5.02 18.99 -1.90
CA ARG A 61 4.44 17.96 -1.04
C ARG A 61 3.84 16.85 -1.88
N PHE A 62 4.32 15.62 -1.69
CA PHE A 62 3.69 14.43 -2.25
C PHE A 62 2.54 14.00 -1.32
N PRO A 63 1.32 13.81 -1.84
CA PRO A 63 0.22 13.28 -1.05
C PRO A 63 0.37 11.78 -0.80
N GLY A 64 -0.18 11.32 0.34
CA GLY A 64 -0.40 9.90 0.55
C GLY A 64 -1.41 9.35 -0.47
N GLU A 65 -1.30 8.08 -0.85
CA GLU A 65 -2.23 7.49 -1.83
C GLU A 65 -3.69 7.47 -1.35
N PHE A 66 -3.91 7.45 -0.04
CA PHE A 66 -5.23 7.55 0.58
C PHE A 66 -5.83 8.97 0.54
N GLU A 67 -5.10 9.97 0.04
CA GLU A 67 -5.64 11.31 -0.22
C GLU A 67 -6.43 11.35 -1.55
N GLU A 68 -7.17 12.43 -1.75
CA GLU A 68 -8.05 12.58 -2.90
C GLU A 68 -7.28 12.58 -4.23
N SER A 69 -7.78 11.79 -5.18
CA SER A 69 -7.27 11.67 -6.53
C SER A 69 -8.29 12.19 -7.55
N GLN A 70 -7.82 12.98 -8.53
CA GLN A 70 -8.65 13.44 -9.66
C GLN A 70 -8.75 12.38 -10.77
N ALA A 71 -7.75 11.51 -10.85
CA ALA A 71 -7.69 10.46 -11.84
C ALA A 71 -6.83 9.29 -11.37
N VAL A 72 -6.98 8.16 -12.06
CA VAL A 72 -6.01 7.06 -12.01
C VAL A 72 -5.61 6.73 -13.44
N ALA A 73 -4.31 6.70 -13.69
CA ALA A 73 -3.73 6.33 -14.96
C ALA A 73 -3.54 4.81 -15.07
N LEU A 74 -3.86 4.29 -16.25
CA LEU A 74 -3.66 2.91 -16.71
C LEU A 74 -2.89 2.95 -18.01
N ALA A 75 -1.95 2.02 -18.19
CA ALA A 75 -1.38 1.72 -19.49
C ALA A 75 -2.14 0.51 -20.07
N TRP A 76 -2.88 0.71 -21.16
CA TRP A 76 -3.58 -0.41 -21.78
C TRP A 76 -2.57 -1.42 -22.33
N ILE A 77 -2.94 -2.70 -22.27
CA ILE A 77 -2.11 -3.84 -22.63
C ILE A 77 -2.05 -4.06 -24.14
N TYR A 78 -0.93 -4.59 -24.61
CA TYR A 78 -0.66 -4.91 -26.01
C TYR A 78 -0.10 -6.33 -26.11
N ASP A 79 -0.52 -7.06 -27.15
CA ASP A 79 0.05 -8.34 -27.56
C ASP A 79 0.75 -8.17 -28.94
N ILE A 80 1.35 -9.24 -29.47
CA ILE A 80 2.06 -9.29 -30.75
C ILE A 80 1.20 -8.76 -31.91
N GLY A 81 -0.13 -8.85 -31.80
CA GLY A 81 -1.10 -8.39 -32.80
C GLY A 81 -1.60 -6.95 -32.65
N GLY A 82 -1.15 -6.20 -31.63
CA GLY A 82 -1.63 -4.85 -31.31
C GLY A 82 -2.35 -4.79 -29.96
N ILE A 83 -3.30 -3.87 -29.83
CA ILE A 83 -4.05 -3.68 -28.58
C ILE A 83 -4.78 -4.97 -28.20
N ASP A 84 -4.67 -5.38 -26.94
CA ASP A 84 -5.40 -6.54 -26.43
C ASP A 84 -6.78 -6.13 -25.90
N ILE A 85 -7.81 -6.75 -26.48
CA ILE A 85 -9.23 -6.56 -26.19
C ILE A 85 -9.97 -7.90 -26.10
N SER A 86 -9.24 -8.98 -25.81
CA SER A 86 -9.81 -10.34 -25.89
C SER A 86 -9.31 -11.29 -24.81
N SER A 87 -8.17 -11.01 -24.18
CA SER A 87 -7.65 -11.87 -23.12
C SER A 87 -8.24 -11.53 -21.75
N GLU A 88 -7.98 -12.41 -20.80
CA GLU A 88 -8.23 -12.17 -19.36
C GLU A 88 -7.51 -10.94 -18.80
N TYR A 89 -6.40 -10.49 -19.41
CA TYR A 89 -5.76 -9.23 -19.04
C TYR A 89 -6.66 -8.05 -19.43
N ALA A 90 -7.27 -8.09 -20.62
CA ALA A 90 -8.18 -7.02 -21.05
C ALA A 90 -9.39 -6.93 -20.09
N ASP A 91 -9.90 -8.08 -19.64
CA ASP A 91 -10.99 -8.14 -18.66
C ASP A 91 -10.60 -7.52 -17.30
N LEU A 92 -9.39 -7.80 -16.79
CA LEU A 92 -8.89 -7.18 -15.57
C LEU A 92 -8.74 -5.66 -15.73
N TRP A 93 -8.20 -5.19 -16.85
CA TRP A 93 -8.08 -3.74 -17.14
C TRP A 93 -9.45 -3.07 -17.24
N ALA A 94 -10.42 -3.74 -17.84
CA ALA A 94 -11.80 -3.27 -17.89
C ALA A 94 -12.42 -3.19 -16.50
N ALA A 95 -12.21 -4.20 -15.65
CA ALA A 95 -12.71 -4.22 -14.28
C ALA A 95 -12.09 -3.11 -13.43
N MET A 96 -10.77 -2.89 -13.53
CA MET A 96 -10.08 -1.77 -12.90
C MET A 96 -10.65 -0.43 -13.36
N ALA A 97 -10.74 -0.20 -14.67
CA ALA A 97 -11.26 1.04 -15.22
C ALA A 97 -12.72 1.28 -14.80
N ASN A 98 -13.55 0.23 -14.76
CA ASN A 98 -14.93 0.32 -14.29
C ASN A 98 -15.01 0.73 -12.82
N ALA A 99 -14.13 0.19 -11.97
CA ALA A 99 -14.06 0.53 -10.56
C ALA A 99 -13.56 1.97 -10.35
N ILE A 100 -12.50 2.37 -11.05
CA ILE A 100 -11.91 3.71 -10.97
C ILE A 100 -12.93 4.79 -11.38
N GLN A 101 -13.68 4.59 -12.47
CA GLN A 101 -14.62 5.62 -12.96
C GLN A 101 -15.74 5.97 -11.97
N GLN A 102 -16.01 5.11 -10.98
CA GLN A 102 -16.98 5.40 -9.91
C GLN A 102 -16.45 6.40 -8.89
N GLU A 103 -15.13 6.61 -8.86
CA GLU A 103 -14.44 7.42 -7.86
C GLU A 103 -13.79 8.67 -8.48
N CYS A 104 -13.19 8.56 -9.67
CA CYS A 104 -12.51 9.65 -10.37
C CYS A 104 -12.32 9.34 -11.87
N GLN A 105 -11.57 10.16 -12.62
CA GLN A 105 -11.36 9.93 -14.05
C GLN A 105 -10.39 8.76 -14.32
N VAL A 106 -10.67 7.93 -15.32
CA VAL A 106 -9.75 6.92 -15.82
C VAL A 106 -8.91 7.52 -16.94
N TRP A 107 -7.60 7.58 -16.77
CA TRP A 107 -6.66 8.03 -17.78
C TRP A 107 -6.00 6.83 -18.44
N ILE A 108 -6.27 6.58 -19.70
CA ILE A 108 -5.77 5.38 -20.40
C ILE A 108 -4.73 5.78 -21.44
N ARG A 109 -3.50 5.29 -21.28
CA ARG A 109 -2.49 5.33 -22.34
C ARG A 109 -2.76 4.24 -23.36
N VAL A 110 -2.77 4.61 -24.63
CA VAL A 110 -2.81 3.71 -25.80
C VAL A 110 -1.75 4.15 -26.83
N GLU A 111 -1.29 3.24 -27.68
CA GLU A 111 -0.26 3.49 -28.68
C GLU A 111 -0.79 4.24 -29.92
N ASN A 112 -2.05 4.03 -30.32
CA ASN A 112 -2.64 4.65 -31.51
C ASN A 112 -4.02 5.28 -31.25
N GLY A 113 -4.39 6.28 -32.05
CA GLY A 113 -5.71 6.91 -31.95
C GLY A 113 -6.87 5.92 -32.21
N ALA A 114 -6.68 4.96 -33.11
CA ALA A 114 -7.67 3.91 -33.42
C ALA A 114 -7.93 2.98 -32.22
N ASP A 115 -6.93 2.76 -31.37
CA ASP A 115 -7.01 1.90 -30.18
C ASP A 115 -8.04 2.43 -29.18
N THR A 116 -8.24 3.75 -29.13
CA THR A 116 -9.30 4.34 -28.29
C THR A 116 -10.69 3.83 -28.67
N THR A 117 -10.94 3.54 -29.95
CA THR A 117 -12.23 3.00 -30.40
C THR A 117 -12.34 1.52 -30.05
N ALA A 118 -11.25 0.77 -30.16
CA ALA A 118 -11.20 -0.64 -29.77
C ALA A 118 -11.50 -0.82 -28.26
N VAL A 119 -10.82 -0.05 -27.39
CA VAL A 119 -11.10 -0.06 -25.94
C VAL A 119 -12.56 0.32 -25.67
N LYS A 120 -13.07 1.40 -26.27
CA LYS A 120 -14.45 1.83 -26.03
C LYS A 120 -15.47 0.75 -26.42
N ASN A 121 -15.28 0.09 -27.56
CA ASN A 121 -16.16 -0.98 -28.01
C ASN A 121 -16.10 -2.19 -27.08
N PHE A 122 -14.91 -2.60 -26.66
CA PHE A 122 -14.69 -3.71 -25.73
C PHE A 122 -15.35 -3.43 -24.36
N MET A 123 -15.13 -2.24 -23.80
CA MET A 123 -15.77 -1.83 -22.54
C MET A 123 -17.28 -1.84 -22.66
N SER A 124 -17.82 -1.33 -23.77
CA SER A 124 -19.27 -1.31 -24.03
C SER A 124 -19.85 -2.72 -24.17
N SER A 125 -19.16 -3.65 -24.84
CA SER A 125 -19.60 -5.04 -24.95
C SER A 125 -19.57 -5.78 -23.61
N ASN A 126 -18.67 -5.40 -22.71
CA ASN A 126 -18.58 -5.93 -21.35
C ASN A 126 -19.57 -5.28 -20.36
N GLY A 127 -20.45 -4.40 -20.84
CA GLY A 127 -21.43 -3.70 -20.00
C GLY A 127 -20.81 -2.66 -19.07
N THR A 128 -19.57 -2.23 -19.34
CA THR A 128 -18.90 -1.18 -18.59
C THR A 128 -19.19 0.18 -19.23
N PRO A 129 -19.97 1.05 -18.57
CA PRO A 129 -20.24 2.38 -19.12
C PRO A 129 -18.94 3.19 -19.19
N LEU A 130 -18.86 4.12 -20.14
CA LEU A 130 -17.67 4.95 -20.36
C LEU A 130 -17.95 6.40 -19.94
N THR A 131 -18.18 6.62 -18.64
CA THR A 131 -18.67 7.94 -18.16
C THR A 131 -17.57 8.90 -17.77
N ASN A 132 -16.38 8.43 -17.40
CA ASN A 132 -15.30 9.27 -16.88
C ASN A 132 -13.92 8.86 -17.41
N TYR A 133 -13.69 8.94 -18.72
CA TYR A 133 -12.46 8.47 -19.38
C TYR A 133 -11.73 9.60 -20.12
N ARG A 134 -10.39 9.54 -20.13
CA ARG A 134 -9.52 10.31 -21.01
C ARG A 134 -8.46 9.39 -21.59
N PHE A 135 -8.21 9.51 -22.89
CA PHE A 135 -7.19 8.71 -23.59
C PHE A 135 -5.97 9.57 -23.91
N PHE A 136 -4.79 8.96 -23.80
CA PHE A 136 -3.49 9.55 -24.07
C PHE A 136 -2.77 8.68 -25.10
N VAL A 137 -2.40 9.27 -26.24
CA VAL A 137 -1.87 8.51 -27.37
C VAL A 137 -0.35 8.67 -27.43
N THR A 138 0.35 7.64 -26.99
CA THR A 138 1.81 7.56 -27.06
C THR A 138 2.28 6.11 -27.06
N VAL A 139 3.35 5.85 -27.81
CA VAL A 139 4.02 4.55 -27.87
C VAL A 139 4.54 4.13 -26.49
N SER A 140 4.73 2.83 -26.32
CA SER A 140 5.11 2.27 -25.03
C SER A 140 6.06 1.08 -25.08
N ASP A 141 6.60 0.74 -23.92
CA ASP A 141 7.40 -0.47 -23.72
C ASP A 141 6.67 -1.51 -22.86
N ASP A 142 5.95 -1.09 -21.82
CA ASP A 142 5.30 -1.95 -20.83
C ASP A 142 4.00 -1.35 -20.26
N PHE A 143 3.24 -2.13 -19.48
CA PHE A 143 2.01 -1.74 -18.80
C PHE A 143 2.18 -1.40 -17.30
N TRP A 144 3.37 -1.53 -16.70
CA TRP A 144 3.64 -1.19 -15.28
C TRP A 144 3.67 0.31 -14.98
N ILE A 145 2.55 0.98 -15.21
CA ILE A 145 2.43 2.44 -15.04
C ILE A 145 2.67 2.90 -13.60
N ARG A 146 2.62 2.01 -12.61
CA ARG A 146 3.07 2.31 -11.25
C ARG A 146 4.53 2.69 -11.20
N ASP A 147 5.36 2.05 -12.00
CA ASP A 147 6.81 2.18 -11.90
C ASP A 147 7.33 3.35 -12.71
N PHE A 148 6.85 3.48 -13.95
CA PHE A 148 7.27 4.54 -14.86
C PHE A 148 6.36 5.77 -14.86
N GLY A 149 5.16 5.68 -14.28
CA GLY A 149 4.20 6.78 -14.25
C GLY A 149 4.68 7.96 -13.39
N PRO A 150 4.06 9.14 -13.54
CA PRO A 150 4.45 10.30 -12.77
C PRO A 150 4.10 10.14 -11.29
N LEU A 151 5.05 10.43 -10.40
CA LEU A 151 4.71 10.70 -9.01
C LEU A 151 4.20 12.15 -8.90
N GLY A 152 2.91 12.31 -8.64
CA GLY A 152 2.30 13.63 -8.50
C GLY A 152 2.62 14.31 -7.17
N PHE A 153 2.85 15.62 -7.20
CA PHE A 153 3.06 16.46 -6.02
C PHE A 153 2.35 17.81 -6.16
N TYR A 154 2.12 18.47 -5.02
CA TYR A 154 1.61 19.85 -4.95
C TYR A 154 2.74 20.84 -4.73
N TYR A 155 2.66 22.03 -5.32
CA TYR A 155 3.63 23.10 -5.10
C TYR A 155 3.02 24.49 -5.38
N GLY A 156 3.80 25.54 -5.10
CA GLY A 156 3.48 26.90 -5.52
C GLY A 156 2.37 27.56 -4.70
N SER A 157 1.93 28.74 -5.17
CA SER A 157 0.98 29.58 -4.44
C SER A 157 -0.48 29.17 -4.56
N ASN A 158 -0.81 28.25 -5.48
CA ASN A 158 -2.19 27.84 -5.78
C ASN A 158 -2.45 26.34 -5.60
N ASP A 159 -1.54 25.61 -4.93
CA ASP A 159 -1.53 24.14 -4.87
C ASP A 159 -1.53 23.51 -6.28
N ASP A 160 -0.65 24.02 -7.14
CA ASP A 160 -0.50 23.51 -8.51
C ASP A 160 0.01 22.06 -8.48
N VAL A 161 -0.44 21.25 -9.44
CA VAL A 161 0.03 19.86 -9.59
C VAL A 161 1.31 19.85 -10.45
N GLY A 162 2.32 19.15 -9.95
CA GLY A 162 3.54 18.83 -10.68
C GLY A 162 3.77 17.31 -10.70
N PHE A 163 4.55 16.85 -11.66
CA PHE A 163 4.93 15.46 -11.85
C PHE A 163 6.44 15.29 -11.70
N LEU A 164 6.84 14.43 -10.77
CA LEU A 164 8.19 13.90 -10.72
C LEU A 164 8.29 12.76 -11.73
N ASN A 165 9.09 12.96 -12.76
CA ASN A 165 9.51 11.94 -13.70
C ASN A 165 10.75 11.22 -13.13
N MET A 166 10.50 10.04 -12.59
CA MET A 166 11.55 9.15 -12.08
C MET A 166 12.35 8.57 -13.25
N ASN A 167 13.66 8.44 -13.09
CA ASN A 167 14.48 7.87 -14.15
C ASN A 167 14.22 6.36 -14.24
N TYR A 168 13.40 5.94 -15.20
CA TYR A 168 13.17 4.53 -15.46
C TYR A 168 14.37 3.93 -16.22
N TYR A 169 14.62 2.64 -16.03
CA TYR A 169 15.88 2.02 -16.47
C TYR A 169 15.97 1.86 -18.01
N PRO A 170 17.20 1.80 -18.56
CA PRO A 170 17.38 1.72 -20.01
C PRO A 170 16.75 0.49 -20.66
N GLY A 171 16.26 0.66 -21.90
CA GLY A 171 15.49 -0.36 -22.61
C GLY A 171 13.98 -0.27 -22.37
N ARG A 172 13.55 0.69 -21.53
CA ARG A 172 12.15 1.10 -21.31
C ARG A 172 11.98 2.59 -21.62
N ASP A 173 12.60 3.02 -22.71
CA ASP A 173 12.80 4.44 -23.03
C ASP A 173 11.46 5.16 -23.30
N TYR A 174 10.45 4.49 -23.86
CA TYR A 174 9.12 5.06 -24.09
C TYR A 174 8.32 5.22 -22.80
N ASP A 175 8.43 4.24 -21.91
CA ASP A 175 7.81 4.32 -20.59
C ASP A 175 8.44 5.46 -19.75
N ASN A 176 9.78 5.62 -19.81
CA ASN A 176 10.50 6.72 -19.15
C ASN A 176 10.10 8.12 -19.68
N LEU A 177 9.61 8.20 -20.92
CA LEU A 177 9.14 9.46 -21.52
C LEU A 177 7.68 9.78 -21.17
N PHE A 178 6.92 8.80 -20.68
CA PHE A 178 5.48 8.95 -20.45
C PHE A 178 5.12 10.05 -19.44
N PRO A 179 5.78 10.19 -18.26
CA PRO A 179 5.49 11.28 -17.32
C PRO A 179 5.63 12.67 -17.93
N GLY A 180 6.68 12.89 -18.73
CA GLY A 180 6.94 14.17 -19.38
C GLY A 180 5.94 14.48 -20.50
N TYR A 181 5.54 13.47 -21.28
CA TYR A 181 4.43 13.58 -22.22
C TYR A 181 3.15 14.00 -21.50
N LEU A 182 2.80 13.30 -20.41
CA LEU A 182 1.57 13.57 -19.68
C LEU A 182 1.58 14.97 -19.03
N ALA A 183 2.71 15.39 -18.46
CA ALA A 183 2.88 16.74 -17.92
C ALA A 183 2.65 17.81 -18.99
N ASN A 184 3.23 17.65 -20.19
CA ASN A 184 3.06 18.59 -21.30
C ASN A 184 1.60 18.67 -21.79
N GLU A 185 0.92 17.53 -21.92
CA GLU A 185 -0.50 17.45 -22.33
C GLU A 185 -1.45 18.10 -21.32
N LEU A 186 -1.07 18.14 -20.04
CA LEU A 186 -1.86 18.70 -18.95
C LEU A 186 -1.45 20.14 -18.59
N GLY A 187 -0.28 20.58 -19.04
CA GLY A 187 0.30 21.86 -18.62
C GLY A 187 0.84 21.85 -17.19
N TYR A 188 1.20 20.68 -16.66
CA TYR A 188 1.79 20.53 -15.34
C TYR A 188 3.31 20.71 -15.38
N LEU A 189 3.90 21.08 -14.23
CA LEU A 189 5.36 21.12 -14.09
C LEU A 189 5.91 19.69 -14.13
N GLU A 190 6.90 19.45 -14.98
CA GLU A 190 7.73 18.25 -14.92
C GLU A 190 9.01 18.53 -14.13
N VAL A 191 9.31 17.70 -13.14
CA VAL A 191 10.63 17.63 -12.49
C VAL A 191 11.27 16.31 -12.89
N LYS A 192 12.46 16.35 -13.51
CA LYS A 192 13.23 15.16 -13.88
C LYS A 192 14.29 14.86 -12.83
N THR A 193 14.55 13.56 -12.61
CA THR A 193 15.69 13.10 -11.82
C THR A 193 16.59 12.14 -12.62
N ASN A 194 17.84 11.95 -12.17
CA ASN A 194 18.77 10.94 -12.67
C ASN A 194 18.77 9.71 -11.75
N LEU A 195 18.12 9.81 -10.59
CA LEU A 195 17.96 8.72 -9.64
C LEU A 195 17.10 7.64 -10.30
N TYR A 196 17.69 6.46 -10.50
CA TYR A 196 16.93 5.30 -10.93
C TYR A 196 16.06 4.81 -9.79
N ALA A 197 14.75 4.85 -10.00
CA ALA A 197 13.79 4.39 -9.03
C ALA A 197 12.46 4.09 -9.74
N GLU A 198 11.58 3.39 -9.04
CA GLU A 198 10.28 2.94 -9.53
C GLU A 198 9.21 3.33 -8.52
N GLY A 199 8.05 3.78 -8.99
CA GLY A 199 6.96 4.22 -8.11
C GLY A 199 6.38 3.11 -7.22
N GLY A 200 6.47 1.83 -7.59
CA GLY A 200 6.08 0.71 -6.71
C GLY A 200 6.92 0.63 -5.44
N ASN A 201 8.13 1.19 -5.47
CA ASN A 201 9.00 1.28 -4.31
C ASN A 201 8.96 2.65 -3.61
N TYR A 202 7.87 3.41 -3.78
CA TYR A 202 7.65 4.68 -3.09
C TYR A 202 6.30 4.67 -2.35
N ILE A 203 6.36 4.83 -1.02
CA ILE A 203 5.18 5.00 -0.16
C ILE A 203 5.39 6.27 0.67
N THR A 204 4.37 7.10 0.85
CA THR A 204 4.43 8.31 1.69
C THR A 204 3.20 8.45 2.59
N ASP A 205 3.40 9.06 3.77
CA ASP A 205 2.31 9.43 4.68
C ASP A 205 1.64 10.77 4.32
N GLY A 206 2.08 11.44 3.25
CA GLY A 206 1.58 12.75 2.86
C GLY A 206 2.14 13.92 3.68
N PHE A 207 2.98 13.65 4.69
CA PHE A 207 3.54 14.63 5.61
C PHE A 207 5.07 14.56 5.67
N HIS A 208 5.69 14.52 4.48
CA HIS A 208 7.14 14.54 4.27
C HIS A 208 7.91 13.34 4.84
N ARG A 209 7.22 12.22 5.13
CA ARG A 209 7.88 10.93 5.33
C ARG A 209 7.65 10.02 4.14
N SER A 210 8.71 9.33 3.72
CA SER A 210 8.64 8.28 2.72
C SER A 210 9.28 6.96 3.18
N PHE A 211 8.87 5.88 2.53
CA PHE A 211 9.33 4.52 2.73
C PHE A 211 9.70 3.92 1.37
N HIS A 212 10.84 3.25 1.32
CA HIS A 212 11.30 2.53 0.13
C HIS A 212 12.25 1.40 0.54
N SER A 213 12.44 0.39 -0.30
CA SER A 213 13.43 -0.66 -0.05
C SER A 213 14.84 -0.26 -0.49
N ASP A 214 15.85 -0.99 -0.01
CA ASP A 214 17.25 -0.80 -0.36
C ASP A 214 17.60 -1.11 -1.83
N VAL A 215 16.63 -1.51 -2.66
CA VAL A 215 16.81 -1.66 -4.12
C VAL A 215 17.27 -0.35 -4.77
N ILE A 216 16.75 0.80 -4.34
CA ILE A 216 17.14 2.09 -4.94
C ILE A 216 18.63 2.36 -4.68
N GLN A 217 19.13 2.07 -3.48
CA GLN A 217 20.56 2.13 -3.18
C GLN A 217 21.35 1.14 -4.03
N SER A 218 20.90 -0.11 -4.12
CA SER A 218 21.61 -1.13 -4.91
C SER A 218 21.76 -0.72 -6.38
N VAL A 219 20.67 -0.28 -7.01
CA VAL A 219 20.63 0.10 -8.43
C VAL A 219 21.48 1.34 -8.72
N ASN A 220 21.49 2.35 -7.84
CA ASN A 220 22.25 3.58 -8.11
C ASN A 220 23.73 3.49 -7.69
N THR A 221 24.07 2.61 -6.74
CA THR A 221 25.48 2.36 -6.36
C THR A 221 26.19 1.36 -7.27
N SER A 222 25.47 0.38 -7.82
CA SER A 222 26.04 -0.65 -8.71
C SER A 222 25.80 -0.36 -10.19
N GLY A 223 24.98 0.64 -10.50
CA GLY A 223 24.40 0.87 -11.83
C GLY A 223 23.17 -0.03 -12.06
N PRO A 224 22.17 0.43 -12.83
CA PRO A 224 21.12 -0.46 -13.29
C PRO A 224 21.80 -1.57 -14.11
N PRO A 225 21.34 -2.83 -13.95
CA PRO A 225 21.91 -3.90 -14.73
C PRO A 225 21.80 -3.52 -16.21
N TYR A 226 22.83 -3.89 -16.98
CA TYR A 226 22.88 -3.67 -18.42
C TYR A 226 23.26 -2.25 -18.88
N THR A 227 23.71 -1.36 -17.99
CA THR A 227 24.35 -0.09 -18.40
C THR A 227 25.88 -0.12 -18.27
N PRO A 228 26.63 0.16 -19.34
CA PRO A 228 28.09 0.27 -19.25
C PRO A 228 28.62 1.54 -18.57
N ALA A 229 27.78 2.55 -18.30
CA ALA A 229 28.23 3.93 -18.08
C ALA A 229 27.47 4.75 -17.01
N HIS A 230 26.90 4.14 -15.97
CA HIS A 230 26.51 4.93 -14.81
C HIS A 230 27.70 5.07 -13.86
N ALA A 231 28.19 6.29 -13.64
CA ALA A 231 29.16 6.52 -12.58
C ALA A 231 28.49 6.13 -11.26
N ALA A 232 29.01 5.10 -10.59
CA ALA A 232 28.46 4.59 -9.33
C ALA A 232 28.28 5.73 -8.32
N TRP A 233 27.04 5.99 -7.91
CA TRP A 233 26.78 6.94 -6.83
C TRP A 233 27.23 6.32 -5.51
N THR A 234 27.72 7.14 -4.58
CA THR A 234 27.88 6.72 -3.19
C THR A 234 26.50 6.56 -2.55
N THR A 235 26.37 5.68 -1.56
CA THR A 235 25.12 5.53 -0.78
C THR A 235 24.63 6.87 -0.22
N GLN A 236 25.54 7.76 0.18
CA GLN A 236 25.20 9.09 0.66
C GLN A 236 24.55 9.95 -0.44
N GLN A 237 25.12 9.97 -1.65
CA GLN A 237 24.52 10.68 -2.80
C GLN A 237 23.13 10.14 -3.15
N VAL A 238 22.93 8.83 -3.07
CA VAL A 238 21.61 8.23 -3.28
C VAL A 238 20.63 8.72 -2.21
N ASN A 239 20.99 8.64 -0.93
CA ASN A 239 20.14 9.05 0.18
C ASN A 239 19.80 10.56 0.13
N ASP A 240 20.77 11.41 -0.23
CA ASP A 240 20.56 12.85 -0.37
C ASP A 240 19.66 13.17 -1.57
N SER A 241 19.85 12.46 -2.67
CA SER A 241 18.99 12.58 -3.86
C SER A 241 17.56 12.16 -3.55
N ILE A 242 17.37 11.03 -2.86
CA ILE A 242 16.05 10.54 -2.42
C ILE A 242 15.31 11.60 -1.60
N LYS A 243 15.95 12.14 -0.56
CA LYS A 243 15.34 13.20 0.28
C LYS A 243 14.96 14.43 -0.53
N TYR A 244 15.84 14.83 -1.43
CA TYR A 244 15.64 16.00 -2.27
C TYR A 244 14.49 15.83 -3.26
N VAL A 245 14.49 14.75 -4.06
CA VAL A 245 13.51 14.56 -5.14
C VAL A 245 12.13 14.20 -4.62
N TRP A 246 12.01 13.52 -3.48
CA TRP A 246 10.71 13.22 -2.87
C TRP A 246 10.25 14.28 -1.87
N ALA A 247 10.95 15.43 -1.79
CA ALA A 247 10.66 16.50 -0.85
C ALA A 247 10.39 15.99 0.59
N SER A 248 11.17 14.99 1.01
CA SER A 248 10.94 14.21 2.23
C SER A 248 11.97 14.58 3.29
N THR A 249 11.50 14.94 4.48
CA THR A 249 12.35 15.28 5.63
C THR A 249 12.72 14.06 6.46
N ASP A 250 11.93 12.98 6.35
CA ASP A 250 12.19 11.69 6.99
C ASP A 250 12.06 10.57 5.96
N VAL A 251 13.06 9.71 5.86
CA VAL A 251 13.09 8.63 4.86
C VAL A 251 13.45 7.35 5.58
N ILE A 252 12.59 6.33 5.44
CA ILE A 252 12.78 5.02 6.03
C ILE A 252 13.10 4.01 4.94
N THR A 253 14.33 3.51 4.97
CA THR A 253 14.77 2.42 4.08
C THR A 253 14.53 1.07 4.74
N THR A 254 13.86 0.17 4.03
CA THR A 254 13.60 -1.23 4.43
C THR A 254 14.51 -2.18 3.64
N PRO A 255 14.79 -3.40 4.13
CA PRO A 255 15.45 -4.40 3.31
C PRO A 255 14.51 -4.89 2.19
N THR A 256 15.03 -5.07 0.98
CA THR A 256 14.30 -5.64 -0.16
C THR A 256 13.89 -7.10 0.08
N LEU A 257 12.72 -7.48 -0.41
CA LEU A 257 12.36 -8.88 -0.59
C LEU A 257 13.28 -9.56 -1.61
N LYS A 258 13.36 -10.89 -1.53
CA LYS A 258 14.17 -11.76 -2.39
C LYS A 258 13.32 -12.68 -3.26
N CYS A 259 12.04 -12.85 -2.93
CA CYS A 259 11.15 -13.86 -3.49
C CYS A 259 9.81 -13.24 -3.96
N ASP A 260 9.84 -12.05 -4.55
CA ASP A 260 8.65 -11.23 -4.89
C ASP A 260 8.42 -11.06 -6.39
N GLY A 261 9.08 -11.89 -7.22
CA GLY A 261 9.03 -11.76 -8.67
C GLY A 261 10.09 -10.81 -9.24
N GLY A 262 11.07 -10.44 -8.40
CA GLY A 262 12.29 -9.76 -8.84
C GLY A 262 12.21 -8.24 -8.81
N THR A 263 11.18 -7.67 -8.18
CA THR A 263 11.01 -6.21 -8.04
C THR A 263 11.80 -5.70 -6.85
N GLY A 264 11.70 -6.38 -5.72
CA GLY A 264 12.22 -5.92 -4.44
C GLY A 264 11.45 -4.75 -3.85
N HIS A 265 10.21 -4.53 -4.29
CA HIS A 265 9.42 -3.34 -3.97
C HIS A 265 8.67 -3.47 -2.64
N ASN A 266 8.46 -2.32 -1.96
CA ASN A 266 7.69 -2.28 -0.73
C ASN A 266 6.19 -2.51 -0.92
N ASP A 267 5.61 -2.10 -2.04
CA ASP A 267 4.19 -2.29 -2.33
C ASP A 267 3.77 -3.77 -2.49
N MET A 268 4.73 -4.69 -2.61
CA MET A 268 4.50 -6.13 -2.62
C MET A 268 4.18 -6.69 -1.23
N PHE A 269 4.56 -6.01 -0.15
CA PHE A 269 4.33 -6.53 1.20
C PHE A 269 3.86 -5.52 2.22
N MET A 270 3.83 -4.22 1.93
CA MET A 270 3.30 -3.23 2.83
C MET A 270 2.55 -2.11 2.11
N LYS A 271 1.47 -1.63 2.73
CA LYS A 271 0.66 -0.52 2.26
C LYS A 271 0.25 0.37 3.41
N LEU A 272 0.34 1.68 3.22
CA LEU A 272 -0.16 2.67 4.17
C LEU A 272 -1.61 3.00 3.80
N MET A 273 -2.56 2.68 4.69
CA MET A 273 -4.01 2.84 4.48
C MET A 273 -4.55 4.21 4.94
N ASP A 274 -3.85 4.83 5.88
CA ASP A 274 -3.99 6.21 6.35
C ASP A 274 -2.66 6.64 6.97
N GLU A 275 -2.53 7.87 7.47
CA GLU A 275 -1.25 8.37 8.00
C GLU A 275 -0.69 7.59 9.20
N ASN A 276 -1.44 6.66 9.78
CA ASN A 276 -1.08 5.91 10.99
C ASN A 276 -1.30 4.39 10.90
N THR A 277 -1.77 3.86 9.78
CA THR A 277 -2.21 2.46 9.67
C THR A 277 -1.55 1.76 8.49
N PHE A 278 -0.70 0.77 8.78
CA PHE A 278 -0.13 -0.13 7.78
C PHE A 278 -0.92 -1.44 7.68
N ALA A 279 -1.17 -1.90 6.45
CA ALA A 279 -1.41 -3.30 6.12
C ALA A 279 -0.07 -3.91 5.68
N VAL A 280 0.37 -4.99 6.32
CA VAL A 280 1.63 -5.68 6.01
C VAL A 280 1.37 -7.16 5.81
N MET A 281 1.87 -7.73 4.71
CA MET A 281 1.76 -9.15 4.41
C MET A 281 2.35 -10.00 5.54
N GLU A 282 1.77 -11.15 5.84
CA GLU A 282 2.29 -12.15 6.77
C GLU A 282 2.39 -13.50 6.08
N TYR A 283 3.61 -14.05 6.07
CA TYR A 283 3.83 -15.43 5.69
C TYR A 283 3.44 -16.37 6.84
N PRO A 284 2.68 -17.45 6.56
CA PRO A 284 2.37 -18.46 7.56
C PRO A 284 3.63 -19.26 7.93
N SER A 285 3.57 -19.94 9.08
CA SER A 285 4.72 -20.68 9.64
C SER A 285 5.29 -21.78 8.75
N ILE A 286 4.50 -22.28 7.78
CA ILE A 286 4.93 -23.31 6.82
C ILE A 286 5.83 -22.75 5.70
N VAL A 287 5.82 -21.43 5.48
CA VAL A 287 6.70 -20.78 4.49
C VAL A 287 8.11 -20.66 5.07
N THR A 288 9.10 -21.15 4.33
CA THR A 288 10.51 -21.18 4.74
C THR A 288 11.38 -20.16 4.00
N ALA A 289 10.78 -19.36 3.11
CA ALA A 289 11.45 -18.29 2.39
C ALA A 289 12.09 -17.25 3.33
N ALA A 290 13.26 -16.74 2.93
CA ALA A 290 14.01 -15.75 3.69
C ALA A 290 13.21 -14.46 3.95
N ASP A 291 12.31 -14.12 3.02
CA ASP A 291 11.45 -12.95 3.07
C ASP A 291 10.56 -12.88 4.32
N LYS A 292 10.23 -14.03 4.92
CA LYS A 292 9.54 -14.05 6.21
C LYS A 292 10.31 -13.27 7.28
N GLY A 293 11.63 -13.47 7.36
CA GLY A 293 12.48 -12.75 8.31
C GLY A 293 12.63 -11.27 7.96
N ILE A 294 12.59 -10.93 6.66
CA ILE A 294 12.67 -9.55 6.17
C ILE A 294 11.41 -8.79 6.57
N ILE A 295 10.24 -9.34 6.28
CA ILE A 295 8.94 -8.75 6.65
C ILE A 295 8.82 -8.60 8.17
N ASP A 296 9.16 -9.64 8.95
CA ASP A 296 9.18 -9.57 10.41
C ASP A 296 10.12 -8.43 10.90
N GLY A 297 11.28 -8.26 10.24
CA GLY A 297 12.22 -7.16 10.49
C GLY A 297 11.66 -5.77 10.15
N VAL A 298 10.95 -5.63 9.03
CA VAL A 298 10.30 -4.36 8.64
C VAL A 298 9.21 -3.98 9.63
N ILE A 299 8.37 -4.94 10.05
CA ILE A 299 7.36 -4.72 11.10
C ILE A 299 8.03 -4.20 12.38
N ASN A 300 9.17 -4.77 12.77
CA ASN A 300 9.93 -4.28 13.92
C ASN A 300 10.41 -2.85 13.71
N THR A 301 10.98 -2.52 12.55
CA THR A 301 11.39 -1.14 12.24
C THR A 301 10.21 -0.18 12.33
N LEU A 302 9.08 -0.49 11.68
CA LEU A 302 7.86 0.33 11.72
C LEU A 302 7.34 0.53 13.15
N SER A 303 7.41 -0.51 13.99
CA SER A 303 6.98 -0.45 15.40
C SER A 303 7.82 0.50 16.27
N THR A 304 9.03 0.87 15.82
CA THR A 304 9.89 1.85 16.52
C THR A 304 9.65 3.30 16.07
N LYS A 305 8.79 3.51 15.07
CA LYS A 305 8.51 4.81 14.50
C LYS A 305 7.14 5.31 14.96
N THR A 306 6.98 6.63 14.97
CA THR A 306 5.71 7.30 15.23
C THR A 306 5.22 7.96 13.95
N SER A 307 3.92 7.92 13.68
CA SER A 307 3.25 8.62 12.59
C SER A 307 3.35 10.14 12.72
N VAL A 308 2.84 10.87 11.72
CA VAL A 308 2.69 12.33 11.77
C VAL A 308 1.88 12.82 12.98
N TYR A 309 1.13 11.94 13.63
CA TYR A 309 0.38 12.24 14.86
C TYR A 309 1.20 12.10 16.15
N GLY A 310 2.47 11.69 16.04
CA GLY A 310 3.29 11.32 17.19
C GLY A 310 2.87 10.00 17.85
N GLN A 311 1.97 9.23 17.21
CA GLN A 311 1.47 7.95 17.71
C GLN A 311 2.24 6.79 17.06
N PRO A 312 2.46 5.66 17.74
CA PRO A 312 2.96 4.45 17.09
C PRO A 312 2.07 4.04 15.92
N TYR A 313 2.67 3.52 14.85
CA TYR A 313 1.90 2.97 13.74
C TYR A 313 1.05 1.76 14.17
N ARG A 314 -0.19 1.71 13.70
CA ARG A 314 -1.05 0.53 13.78
C ARG A 314 -0.66 -0.39 12.63
N ILE A 315 -0.24 -1.61 12.92
CA ILE A 315 0.22 -2.57 11.92
C ILE A 315 -0.73 -3.75 11.91
N PHE A 316 -1.45 -3.93 10.81
CA PHE A 316 -2.31 -5.07 10.56
C PHE A 316 -1.61 -6.07 9.67
N LYS A 317 -1.57 -7.32 10.13
CA LYS A 317 -1.00 -8.42 9.37
C LYS A 317 -2.04 -9.00 8.43
N VAL A 318 -1.71 -9.05 7.14
CA VAL A 318 -2.58 -9.53 6.07
C VAL A 318 -2.05 -10.89 5.62
N PRO A 319 -2.83 -11.98 5.70
CA PRO A 319 -2.33 -13.31 5.36
C PRO A 319 -1.90 -13.37 3.89
N MET A 320 -0.83 -14.12 3.60
CA MET A 320 -0.47 -14.48 2.24
C MET A 320 -1.66 -15.19 1.55
N PRO A 321 -1.99 -14.84 0.29
CA PRO A 321 -2.98 -15.57 -0.49
C PRO A 321 -2.55 -17.01 -0.78
N THR A 322 -3.51 -17.93 -0.80
CA THR A 322 -3.24 -19.31 -1.23
C THR A 322 -3.26 -19.42 -2.75
N ARG A 323 -2.76 -20.55 -3.26
CA ARG A 323 -3.00 -21.02 -4.62
C ARG A 323 -4.46 -21.46 -4.80
N ASP A 324 -4.81 -21.75 -6.04
CA ASP A 324 -6.16 -22.09 -6.44
C ASP A 324 -6.67 -23.41 -5.82
N ASP A 325 -5.75 -24.31 -5.49
CA ASP A 325 -6.02 -25.57 -4.79
C ASP A 325 -6.06 -25.43 -3.25
N GLY A 326 -5.93 -24.20 -2.74
CA GLY A 326 -5.89 -23.90 -1.31
C GLY A 326 -4.52 -24.11 -0.64
N ASN A 327 -3.52 -24.61 -1.37
CA ASN A 327 -2.16 -24.77 -0.85
C ASN A 327 -1.39 -23.44 -0.87
N ILE A 328 -0.30 -23.38 -0.12
CA ILE A 328 0.57 -22.19 -0.03
C ILE A 328 1.92 -22.53 -0.64
N THR A 329 2.42 -21.64 -1.51
CA THR A 329 3.78 -21.73 -2.05
C THR A 329 4.78 -21.42 -0.94
N THR A 330 5.73 -22.33 -0.67
CA THR A 330 6.61 -22.24 0.51
C THR A 330 8.07 -21.93 0.21
N LEU A 331 8.54 -22.19 -1.02
CA LEU A 331 9.92 -22.01 -1.44
C LEU A 331 10.11 -20.73 -2.24
N CYS A 332 11.21 -20.02 -1.98
CA CYS A 332 11.53 -18.73 -2.59
C CYS A 332 11.48 -18.74 -4.13
N ASN A 333 12.13 -19.71 -4.77
CA ASN A 333 12.17 -19.82 -6.23
C ASN A 333 10.80 -20.08 -6.89
N LEU A 334 9.85 -20.62 -6.13
CA LEU A 334 8.47 -20.80 -6.58
C LEU A 334 7.65 -19.53 -6.34
N LEU A 335 7.86 -18.85 -5.21
CA LEU A 335 7.24 -17.55 -4.91
C LEU A 335 7.61 -16.49 -5.96
N ASP A 336 8.84 -16.51 -6.46
CA ASP A 336 9.27 -15.62 -7.56
C ASP A 336 8.45 -15.76 -8.84
N ASN A 337 7.78 -16.90 -9.06
CA ASN A 337 6.92 -17.10 -10.23
C ASN A 337 5.43 -17.18 -9.85
N ASP A 338 5.08 -16.75 -8.63
CA ASP A 338 3.73 -16.77 -8.08
C ASP A 338 3.60 -15.75 -6.94
N ALA A 339 4.03 -14.51 -7.19
CA ALA A 339 4.11 -13.46 -6.19
C ALA A 339 2.71 -12.94 -5.82
N ARG A 340 2.06 -13.62 -4.87
CA ARG A 340 0.70 -13.31 -4.41
C ARG A 340 0.73 -12.45 -3.14
N THR A 341 -0.01 -11.35 -3.16
CA THR A 341 -0.20 -10.47 -2.00
C THR A 341 -1.51 -9.69 -2.08
N PHE A 342 -2.22 -9.55 -0.96
CA PHE A 342 -3.46 -8.75 -0.90
C PHE A 342 -3.20 -7.25 -0.71
N VAL A 343 -1.97 -6.86 -0.37
CA VAL A 343 -1.61 -5.46 -0.07
C VAL A 343 -1.22 -4.66 -1.32
N ASN A 344 -0.94 -5.33 -2.45
CA ASN A 344 -0.63 -4.71 -3.74
C ASN A 344 -1.92 -4.27 -4.47
N GLY A 345 -2.78 -3.55 -3.75
CA GLY A 345 -4.00 -2.95 -4.26
C GLY A 345 -3.92 -1.43 -4.30
N LEU A 346 -4.89 -0.80 -4.98
CA LEU A 346 -4.97 0.65 -5.14
C LEU A 346 -5.99 1.26 -4.19
N THR A 347 -5.57 2.28 -3.43
CA THR A 347 -6.48 3.19 -2.72
C THR A 347 -6.86 4.32 -3.66
N VAL A 348 -8.16 4.55 -3.87
CA VAL A 348 -8.66 5.66 -4.69
C VAL A 348 -9.94 6.21 -4.09
N ASN A 349 -9.86 7.42 -3.55
CA ASN A 349 -10.97 8.12 -2.90
C ASN A 349 -11.73 7.23 -1.89
N GLY A 350 -12.97 6.82 -2.22
CA GLY A 350 -13.80 6.00 -1.34
C GLY A 350 -13.62 4.49 -1.48
N SER A 351 -12.69 4.02 -2.31
CA SER A 351 -12.55 2.60 -2.69
C SER A 351 -11.14 2.04 -2.53
N TYR A 352 -11.05 0.74 -2.21
CA TYR A 352 -9.81 -0.05 -2.26
C TYR A 352 -9.98 -1.14 -3.30
N LEU A 353 -9.28 -1.01 -4.42
CA LEU A 353 -9.23 -2.01 -5.48
C LEU A 353 -8.22 -3.07 -5.04
N MET A 354 -8.76 -4.17 -4.52
CA MET A 354 -8.02 -5.22 -3.84
C MET A 354 -7.71 -6.36 -4.83
N PRO A 355 -6.44 -6.74 -5.03
CA PRO A 355 -6.14 -7.94 -5.79
C PRO A 355 -6.70 -9.15 -5.05
N THR A 356 -7.41 -10.02 -5.75
CA THR A 356 -7.88 -11.31 -5.27
C THR A 356 -7.28 -12.43 -6.12
N TYR A 357 -7.30 -13.65 -5.61
CA TYR A 357 -6.66 -14.79 -6.26
C TYR A 357 -7.66 -15.93 -6.53
N SER A 358 -8.89 -15.53 -6.87
CA SER A 358 -9.98 -16.36 -7.33
C SER A 358 -10.93 -15.55 -8.23
N ASP A 359 -11.65 -16.24 -9.11
CA ASP A 359 -12.72 -15.69 -9.94
C ASP A 359 -14.09 -16.29 -9.58
N ALA A 360 -15.10 -16.11 -10.43
CA ALA A 360 -16.42 -16.70 -10.22
C ALA A 360 -16.46 -18.23 -10.29
N ALA A 361 -15.47 -18.90 -10.89
CA ALA A 361 -15.46 -20.33 -11.21
C ALA A 361 -14.34 -21.16 -10.53
N SER A 362 -13.23 -20.54 -10.15
CA SER A 362 -11.96 -21.17 -9.78
C SER A 362 -11.20 -20.33 -8.75
N GLY A 363 -10.22 -20.93 -8.07
CA GLY A 363 -9.45 -20.29 -7.01
C GLY A 363 -10.03 -20.46 -5.59
N ASN A 364 -9.24 -20.12 -4.57
CA ASN A 364 -9.66 -20.24 -3.17
C ASN A 364 -10.41 -18.98 -2.68
N LYS A 365 -11.72 -18.94 -2.96
CA LYS A 365 -12.62 -17.86 -2.53
C LYS A 365 -12.66 -17.63 -1.02
N ALA A 366 -12.44 -18.68 -0.21
CA ALA A 366 -12.49 -18.55 1.24
C ALA A 366 -11.31 -17.70 1.76
N GLY A 367 -10.12 -17.88 1.18
CA GLY A 367 -8.95 -17.06 1.49
C GLY A 367 -9.17 -15.58 1.13
N ASP A 368 -9.68 -15.32 -0.07
CA ASP A 368 -10.01 -13.96 -0.51
C ASP A 368 -11.06 -13.31 0.39
N GLN A 369 -12.11 -14.05 0.78
CA GLN A 369 -13.17 -13.50 1.64
C GLN A 369 -12.67 -13.14 3.04
N VAL A 370 -11.74 -13.92 3.60
CA VAL A 370 -11.08 -13.59 4.88
C VAL A 370 -10.32 -12.28 4.76
N ALA A 371 -9.52 -12.12 3.69
CA ALA A 371 -8.76 -10.90 3.46
C ALA A 371 -9.67 -9.68 3.19
N ILE A 372 -10.74 -9.84 2.42
CA ILE A 372 -11.75 -8.79 2.18
C ILE A 372 -12.36 -8.32 3.51
N ASN A 373 -12.72 -9.27 4.37
CA ASN A 373 -13.28 -8.95 5.70
C ASN A 373 -12.24 -8.21 6.56
N LEU A 374 -10.98 -8.61 6.52
CA LEU A 374 -9.90 -7.90 7.21
C LEU A 374 -9.74 -6.47 6.68
N PHE A 375 -9.71 -6.24 5.37
CA PHE A 375 -9.58 -4.89 4.80
C PHE A 375 -10.76 -3.98 5.15
N LYS A 376 -12.00 -4.51 5.25
CA LYS A 376 -13.14 -3.75 5.78
C LYS A 376 -12.93 -3.26 7.22
N GLN A 377 -12.09 -3.95 8.00
CA GLN A 377 -11.75 -3.57 9.37
C GLN A 377 -10.57 -2.60 9.44
N ILE A 378 -9.55 -2.81 8.59
CA ILE A 378 -8.35 -1.95 8.51
C ILE A 378 -8.73 -0.56 7.98
N ALA A 379 -9.61 -0.53 6.98
CA ALA A 379 -9.98 0.68 6.24
C ALA A 379 -11.52 0.89 6.25
N PRO A 380 -12.11 1.30 7.39
CA PRO A 380 -13.56 1.45 7.50
C PRO A 380 -14.14 2.45 6.48
N GLY A 381 -15.28 2.08 5.89
CA GLY A 381 -16.00 2.88 4.90
C GLY A 381 -15.43 2.81 3.49
N TYR A 382 -14.23 2.23 3.29
CA TYR A 382 -13.78 1.93 1.94
C TYR A 382 -14.66 0.85 1.31
N LYS A 383 -15.05 1.07 0.06
CA LYS A 383 -15.63 -0.01 -0.76
C LYS A 383 -14.49 -0.92 -1.20
N ILE A 384 -14.47 -2.14 -0.69
CA ILE A 384 -13.48 -3.15 -1.09
C ILE A 384 -13.94 -3.77 -2.41
N ILE A 385 -13.21 -3.52 -3.48
CA ILE A 385 -13.52 -4.00 -4.84
C ILE A 385 -12.53 -5.11 -5.18
N PRO A 386 -12.94 -6.38 -5.12
CA PRO A 386 -12.07 -7.50 -5.46
C PRO A 386 -11.82 -7.57 -6.97
N LEU A 387 -10.56 -7.79 -7.36
CA LEU A 387 -10.11 -7.86 -8.74
C LEU A 387 -9.18 -9.08 -8.89
N ASP A 388 -9.56 -10.05 -9.72
CA ASP A 388 -8.76 -11.26 -9.93
C ASP A 388 -7.42 -10.93 -10.59
N ALA A 389 -6.35 -11.05 -9.81
CA ALA A 389 -4.98 -10.71 -10.21
C ALA A 389 -4.12 -11.94 -10.47
N ARG A 390 -4.69 -13.16 -10.54
CA ARG A 390 -3.91 -14.40 -10.77
C ARG A 390 -3.04 -14.34 -12.01
N ILE A 391 -3.52 -13.68 -13.06
CA ILE A 391 -2.81 -13.53 -14.34
C ILE A 391 -1.54 -12.69 -14.22
N LEU A 392 -1.41 -11.89 -13.15
CA LEU A 392 -0.25 -11.04 -12.90
C LEU A 392 0.80 -11.70 -11.98
N THR A 393 0.47 -12.79 -11.28
CA THR A 393 1.35 -13.36 -10.24
C THR A 393 2.67 -13.87 -10.79
N ILE A 394 2.65 -14.41 -12.01
CA ILE A 394 3.85 -14.89 -12.71
C ILE A 394 4.81 -13.78 -13.10
N TYR A 395 4.35 -12.52 -13.03
CA TYR A 395 5.15 -11.36 -13.38
C TYR A 395 5.68 -10.61 -12.18
N GLY A 396 5.30 -10.91 -10.94
CA GLY A 396 5.82 -10.19 -9.77
C GLY A 396 5.04 -8.95 -9.36
N GLY A 397 3.75 -8.84 -9.71
CA GLY A 397 2.93 -7.66 -9.42
C GLY A 397 1.44 -7.96 -9.40
N ALA A 398 0.62 -6.97 -9.01
CA ALA A 398 -0.84 -7.05 -9.04
C ALA A 398 -1.48 -5.70 -9.40
N VAL A 399 -2.65 -5.39 -8.83
CA VAL A 399 -3.46 -4.19 -9.16
C VAL A 399 -2.70 -2.89 -8.96
N HIS A 400 -1.89 -2.77 -7.90
CA HIS A 400 -1.15 -1.54 -7.61
C HIS A 400 -0.06 -1.28 -8.65
N CYS A 401 0.64 -2.32 -9.12
CA CYS A 401 1.72 -2.23 -10.12
C CYS A 401 1.24 -1.73 -11.50
N VAL A 402 -0.05 -1.88 -11.81
CA VAL A 402 -0.64 -1.50 -13.11
C VAL A 402 -1.52 -0.26 -13.05
N THR A 403 -1.49 0.46 -11.93
CA THR A 403 -2.27 1.69 -11.69
C THR A 403 -1.37 2.80 -11.16
N MET A 404 -1.69 4.06 -11.48
CA MET A 404 -1.02 5.23 -10.91
C MET A 404 -2.03 6.33 -10.60
N GLN A 405 -2.24 6.64 -9.32
CA GLN A 405 -3.11 7.73 -8.90
C GLN A 405 -2.54 9.10 -9.25
N ILE A 406 -3.41 10.03 -9.63
CA ILE A 406 -3.07 11.42 -9.92
C ILE A 406 -3.74 12.31 -8.87
N PRO A 407 -2.95 13.11 -8.12
CA PRO A 407 -3.45 13.89 -7.00
C PRO A 407 -4.47 14.94 -7.45
N ALA A 408 -5.52 15.16 -6.66
CA ALA A 408 -6.59 16.08 -7.02
C ALA A 408 -6.15 17.55 -7.04
N GLU A 409 -6.58 18.31 -8.05
CA GLU A 409 -6.41 19.77 -8.03
C GLU A 409 -7.12 20.39 -6.83
N ASN A 410 -6.60 21.54 -6.38
CA ASN A 410 -7.13 22.27 -5.24
C ASN A 410 -7.23 21.38 -3.97
N PRO A 411 -6.15 20.75 -3.50
CA PRO A 411 -6.18 19.84 -2.35
C PRO A 411 -6.60 20.55 -1.06
N ILE A 412 -7.31 19.82 -0.21
CA ILE A 412 -7.39 20.16 1.21
C ILE A 412 -6.67 19.04 1.96
N THR A 413 -5.63 19.37 2.71
CA THR A 413 -4.96 18.41 3.60
C THR A 413 -5.50 18.60 5.00
N ILE A 414 -5.97 17.53 5.64
CA ILE A 414 -6.43 17.58 7.04
C ILE A 414 -5.51 16.70 7.88
N TRP A 415 -4.67 17.31 8.72
CA TRP A 415 -3.99 16.61 9.80
C TRP A 415 -4.93 16.51 11.00
N HIS A 416 -5.22 15.31 11.47
CA HIS A 416 -6.09 15.10 12.63
C HIS A 416 -5.74 13.76 13.32
N PRO A 417 -5.16 13.79 14.54
CA PRO A 417 -4.99 12.58 15.36
C PRO A 417 -6.36 12.16 15.92
N PRO A 418 -6.91 11.00 15.51
CA PRO A 418 -8.24 10.62 15.93
C PRO A 418 -8.28 10.16 17.38
N VAL A 419 -9.33 10.57 18.11
CA VAL A 419 -9.82 9.88 19.30
C VAL A 419 -10.42 8.55 18.85
N LEU A 420 -9.83 7.45 19.32
CA LEU A 420 -10.18 6.10 18.91
C LEU A 420 -10.45 5.18 20.09
N ASP A 421 -11.21 4.11 19.81
CA ASP A 421 -11.33 2.91 20.62
C ASP A 421 -11.76 3.20 22.08
N LYS A 422 -11.21 2.47 23.05
CA LYS A 422 -11.59 2.62 24.45
C LYS A 422 -11.06 3.93 25.03
N GLN A 423 -11.98 4.75 25.54
CA GLN A 423 -11.71 6.03 26.19
C GLN A 423 -12.26 6.06 27.61
N PRO A 424 -11.66 6.83 28.54
CA PRO A 424 -12.26 7.04 29.85
C PRO A 424 -13.60 7.74 29.71
N GLN A 425 -14.58 7.37 30.52
CA GLN A 425 -15.90 8.00 30.50
C GLN A 425 -15.82 9.39 31.16
N VAL A 426 -15.57 10.40 30.34
CA VAL A 426 -15.48 11.82 30.72
C VAL A 426 -16.44 12.64 29.87
N ASN A 427 -16.90 13.79 30.37
CA ASN A 427 -17.91 14.62 29.68
C ASN A 427 -17.38 15.43 28.49
N LYS A 428 -16.08 15.36 28.19
CA LYS A 428 -15.47 16.11 27.09
C LYS A 428 -14.37 15.32 26.39
N PHE A 429 -14.37 15.38 25.06
CA PHE A 429 -13.32 14.83 24.21
C PHE A 429 -12.75 15.91 23.30
N HIS A 430 -11.46 16.17 23.44
CA HIS A 430 -10.77 17.21 22.69
C HIS A 430 -10.53 16.79 21.25
N ILE A 431 -10.95 17.64 20.31
CA ILE A 431 -10.76 17.47 18.88
C ILE A 431 -9.82 18.58 18.40
N VAL A 432 -8.74 18.17 17.74
CA VAL A 432 -7.78 19.05 17.09
C VAL A 432 -7.62 18.65 15.63
N ALA A 433 -7.72 19.61 14.72
CA ALA A 433 -7.45 19.40 13.31
C ALA A 433 -6.65 20.57 12.75
N LYS A 434 -5.80 20.30 11.77
CA LYS A 434 -5.15 21.33 10.96
C LYS A 434 -5.47 21.06 9.51
N ALA A 435 -6.40 21.85 8.98
CA ALA A 435 -6.72 21.85 7.57
C ALA A 435 -5.86 22.88 6.83
N THR A 436 -5.37 22.55 5.65
CA THR A 436 -4.59 23.46 4.81
C THR A 436 -5.02 23.39 3.35
N ASN A 437 -5.06 24.57 2.73
CA ASN A 437 -5.25 24.82 1.31
C ASN A 437 -4.63 26.21 1.05
N LYS A 438 -4.00 26.44 -0.09
CA LYS A 438 -3.28 27.71 -0.35
C LYS A 438 -4.21 28.91 -0.49
N SER A 439 -5.47 28.71 -0.88
CA SER A 439 -6.48 29.78 -0.81
C SER A 439 -6.88 30.15 0.63
N GLY A 440 -6.51 29.30 1.61
CA GLY A 440 -6.96 29.37 3.00
C GLY A 440 -8.16 28.45 3.27
N ILE A 441 -8.48 28.29 4.55
CA ILE A 441 -9.62 27.47 5.01
C ILE A 441 -10.73 28.38 5.52
N ALA A 442 -11.92 28.23 4.93
CA ALA A 442 -13.11 29.00 5.28
C ALA A 442 -13.77 28.45 6.57
N SER A 443 -13.85 27.13 6.71
CA SER A 443 -14.36 26.51 7.94
C SER A 443 -13.84 25.10 8.14
N THR A 444 -13.67 24.71 9.41
CA THR A 444 -13.41 23.32 9.81
C THR A 444 -14.39 22.95 10.91
N LYS A 445 -15.03 21.77 10.79
CA LYS A 445 -16.05 21.30 11.71
C LYS A 445 -15.80 19.84 12.06
N CYS A 446 -16.19 19.46 13.28
CA CYS A 446 -16.34 18.08 13.69
C CYS A 446 -17.83 17.73 13.68
N MET A 447 -18.19 16.71 12.92
CA MET A 447 -19.54 16.15 12.86
C MET A 447 -19.55 14.91 13.75
N TRP A 448 -20.37 14.87 14.79
CA TRP A 448 -20.38 13.74 15.74
C TRP A 448 -21.79 13.30 16.13
N ARG A 449 -21.93 12.05 16.56
CA ARG A 449 -23.18 11.49 17.08
C ARG A 449 -22.93 10.28 17.99
N ILE A 450 -23.93 9.92 18.77
CA ILE A 450 -24.01 8.60 19.39
C ILE A 450 -24.49 7.60 18.33
N ARG A 451 -23.80 6.46 18.20
CA ARG A 451 -24.16 5.41 17.23
C ARG A 451 -25.62 5.00 17.42
N GLY A 452 -26.35 4.94 16.30
CA GLY A 452 -27.80 4.65 16.26
C GLY A 452 -28.66 5.90 16.12
N ASN A 453 -28.14 7.08 16.49
CA ASN A 453 -28.82 8.35 16.21
C ASN A 453 -28.71 8.69 14.72
N GLN A 454 -29.80 9.20 14.15
CA GLN A 454 -29.85 9.59 12.74
C GLN A 454 -29.20 10.97 12.50
N ASN A 455 -29.37 11.89 13.44
CA ASN A 455 -28.89 13.27 13.31
C ASN A 455 -27.45 13.41 13.80
N TRP A 456 -26.67 14.22 13.07
CA TRP A 456 -25.33 14.63 13.44
C TRP A 456 -25.35 15.94 14.23
N ASN A 457 -24.64 15.97 15.35
CA ASN A 457 -24.27 17.21 16.03
C ASN A 457 -23.11 17.87 15.27
N THR A 458 -23.09 19.20 15.28
CA THR A 458 -22.02 19.99 14.64
C THR A 458 -21.23 20.74 15.70
N LEU A 459 -19.94 20.46 15.78
CA LEU A 459 -18.96 21.23 16.55
C LEU A 459 -18.14 22.07 15.56
N THR A 460 -18.28 23.39 15.62
CA THR A 460 -17.40 24.30 14.85
C THR A 460 -16.06 24.36 15.55
N LEU A 461 -14.98 24.06 14.84
CA LEU A 461 -13.63 24.13 15.39
C LEU A 461 -13.07 25.53 15.17
N THR A 462 -12.54 26.13 16.23
CA THR A 462 -12.03 27.50 16.23
C THR A 462 -10.52 27.52 16.10
N ASP A 463 -9.98 28.44 15.30
CA ASP A 463 -8.54 28.58 15.13
C ASP A 463 -7.85 28.99 16.43
N SER A 464 -6.72 28.34 16.69
CA SER A 464 -5.84 28.52 17.83
C SER A 464 -4.42 28.19 17.38
N SER A 465 -3.65 29.22 17.03
CA SER A 465 -2.24 29.10 16.62
C SER A 465 -2.02 28.17 15.40
N GLY A 466 -2.90 28.24 14.39
CA GLY A 466 -2.78 27.46 13.17
C GLY A 466 -3.33 26.03 13.27
N TYR A 467 -4.06 25.73 14.35
CA TYR A 467 -4.86 24.52 14.54
C TYR A 467 -6.30 24.91 14.83
N SER A 468 -7.27 24.19 14.26
CA SER A 468 -8.67 24.31 14.62
C SER A 468 -9.00 23.33 15.74
N ILE A 469 -9.49 23.82 16.87
CA ILE A 469 -9.75 23.03 18.07
C ILE A 469 -11.19 23.19 18.59
N GLY A 470 -11.65 22.20 19.36
CA GLY A 470 -12.93 22.23 20.06
C GLY A 470 -13.16 20.94 20.86
N ASP A 471 -14.16 20.92 21.73
CA ASP A 471 -14.49 19.76 22.54
C ASP A 471 -15.86 19.19 22.14
N ILE A 472 -15.93 17.87 21.89
CA ILE A 472 -17.21 17.15 21.89
C ILE A 472 -17.67 17.06 23.34
N THR A 473 -18.86 17.59 23.64
CA THR A 473 -19.44 17.60 24.99
C THR A 473 -20.82 16.97 25.03
N ASP A 474 -21.06 16.15 26.05
CA ASP A 474 -22.37 15.57 26.39
C ASP A 474 -22.33 15.07 27.85
N ASN A 475 -23.44 14.54 28.37
CA ASN A 475 -23.53 13.88 29.67
C ASN A 475 -22.95 12.45 29.65
N PHE A 476 -21.79 12.27 29.03
CA PHE A 476 -21.18 10.96 28.82
C PHE A 476 -21.00 10.16 30.11
N THR A 477 -20.71 10.79 31.25
CA THR A 477 -20.58 10.13 32.56
C THR A 477 -21.85 9.47 33.09
N GLN A 478 -23.01 9.80 32.50
CA GLN A 478 -24.31 9.22 32.87
C GLN A 478 -24.82 8.20 31.85
N MET A 479 -24.12 8.02 30.73
CA MET A 479 -24.51 7.10 29.66
C MET A 479 -24.07 5.65 29.93
N SER A 480 -24.66 4.71 29.19
CA SER A 480 -24.22 3.32 29.15
C SER A 480 -22.74 3.24 28.77
N LYS A 481 -22.00 2.35 29.41
CA LYS A 481 -20.59 2.12 29.06
C LYS A 481 -20.40 1.50 27.67
N GLN A 482 -21.41 0.83 27.13
CA GLN A 482 -21.41 0.32 25.75
C GLN A 482 -21.72 1.41 24.70
N THR A 483 -21.86 2.68 25.09
CA THR A 483 -22.10 3.78 24.15
C THR A 483 -20.91 3.94 23.20
N VAL A 484 -21.21 4.04 21.90
CA VAL A 484 -20.22 4.32 20.87
C VAL A 484 -20.47 5.70 20.29
N ILE A 485 -19.42 6.51 20.23
CA ILE A 485 -19.44 7.82 19.59
C ILE A 485 -18.84 7.65 18.18
N GLU A 486 -19.51 8.20 17.18
CA GLU A 486 -19.05 8.26 15.80
C GLU A 486 -18.80 9.72 15.42
N TYR A 487 -17.67 10.01 14.77
CA TYR A 487 -17.39 11.35 14.28
C TYR A 487 -16.47 11.36 13.06
N TYR A 488 -16.46 12.50 12.36
CA TYR A 488 -15.53 12.81 11.28
C TYR A 488 -15.28 14.33 11.23
N ILE A 489 -14.18 14.72 10.59
CA ILE A 489 -13.86 16.14 10.35
C ILE A 489 -14.31 16.50 8.94
N THR A 490 -14.86 17.70 8.75
CA THR A 490 -15.10 18.29 7.44
C THR A 490 -14.46 19.67 7.38
N SER A 491 -13.85 20.00 6.24
CA SER A 491 -13.21 21.30 6.04
C SER A 491 -13.53 21.83 4.65
N THR A 492 -13.79 23.13 4.58
CA THR A 492 -14.10 23.87 3.36
C THR A 492 -13.03 24.93 3.13
N SER A 493 -12.42 24.95 1.96
CA SER A 493 -11.44 25.96 1.55
C SER A 493 -12.11 27.27 1.13
N ASN A 494 -11.34 28.37 1.04
CA ASN A 494 -11.84 29.68 0.60
C ASN A 494 -12.29 29.70 -0.87
N ASN A 495 -11.78 28.77 -1.69
CA ASN A 495 -12.27 28.55 -3.05
C ASN A 495 -13.41 27.51 -3.15
N GLY A 496 -14.00 27.12 -2.01
CA GLY A 496 -15.28 26.41 -1.94
C GLY A 496 -15.22 24.87 -2.00
N LYS A 497 -14.04 24.26 -2.17
CA LYS A 497 -13.91 22.80 -2.08
C LYS A 497 -14.18 22.34 -0.65
N THR A 498 -14.84 21.20 -0.50
CA THR A 498 -15.11 20.60 0.81
C THR A 498 -14.72 19.13 0.78
N ILE A 499 -13.96 18.68 1.77
CA ILE A 499 -13.62 17.26 1.96
C ILE A 499 -13.93 16.81 3.38
N THR A 500 -13.85 15.51 3.61
CA THR A 500 -13.95 14.91 4.95
C THR A 500 -12.69 14.13 5.32
N LYS A 501 -12.45 14.01 6.63
CA LYS A 501 -11.47 13.10 7.19
C LYS A 501 -12.15 12.16 8.22
N PRO A 502 -12.14 10.83 7.97
CA PRO A 502 -11.56 10.18 6.79
C PRO A 502 -12.34 10.51 5.51
N ILE A 503 -11.73 10.32 4.34
CA ILE A 503 -12.35 10.56 3.04
C ILE A 503 -13.60 9.68 2.81
N THR A 504 -13.67 8.55 3.52
CA THR A 504 -14.76 7.58 3.49
C THR A 504 -15.94 7.91 4.41
N ALA A 505 -15.99 9.09 5.03
CA ALA A 505 -17.11 9.46 5.92
C ALA A 505 -18.47 9.35 5.21
N GLY A 506 -18.56 9.72 3.93
CA GLY A 506 -19.79 9.54 3.13
C GLY A 506 -20.25 8.08 2.97
N ASN A 507 -19.35 7.12 3.18
CA ASN A 507 -19.58 5.67 3.05
C ASN A 507 -19.60 4.96 4.42
N GLY A 508 -19.76 5.69 5.53
CA GLY A 508 -19.80 5.10 6.87
C GLY A 508 -18.43 4.87 7.52
N GLY A 509 -17.35 5.38 6.92
CA GLY A 509 -16.02 5.42 7.51
C GLY A 509 -15.93 6.52 8.55
N TYR A 510 -16.30 6.22 9.79
CA TYR A 510 -16.22 7.19 10.89
C TYR A 510 -15.14 6.78 11.88
N TYR A 511 -14.49 7.77 12.49
CA TYR A 511 -13.74 7.54 13.71
C TYR A 511 -14.71 7.17 14.82
N LYS A 512 -14.29 6.23 15.67
CA LYS A 512 -15.13 5.60 16.68
C LYS A 512 -14.37 5.50 17.99
N PHE A 513 -15.02 5.88 19.08
CA PHE A 513 -14.55 5.60 20.42
C PHE A 513 -15.72 5.19 21.34
N TYR A 514 -15.41 4.49 22.42
CA TYR A 514 -16.38 3.88 23.35
C TYR A 514 -15.80 3.79 24.77
N PHE A 515 -16.63 3.52 25.79
CA PHE A 515 -16.18 3.49 27.19
C PHE A 515 -15.86 2.07 27.69
N GLU A 516 -16.63 1.07 27.24
CA GLU A 516 -16.36 -0.36 27.34
C GLU A 516 -16.70 -1.04 26.01
N VAL A 517 -16.08 -2.19 25.73
CA VAL A 517 -16.27 -2.94 24.48
C VAL A 517 -17.75 -3.37 24.38
N PRO A 518 -18.52 -2.90 23.37
CA PRO A 518 -19.91 -3.30 23.20
C PRO A 518 -20.04 -4.75 22.73
N ASP A 519 -21.15 -5.40 23.09
CA ASP A 519 -21.49 -6.72 22.56
C ASP A 519 -21.61 -6.66 21.02
N GLY A 520 -20.93 -7.58 20.30
CA GLY A 520 -20.87 -7.60 18.83
C GLY A 520 -19.71 -6.82 18.20
N ILE A 521 -18.87 -6.13 18.98
CA ILE A 521 -17.55 -5.61 18.54
C ILE A 521 -16.40 -6.54 18.99
N ALA A 522 -16.71 -7.57 19.79
CA ALA A 522 -15.72 -8.46 20.41
C ALA A 522 -14.77 -9.19 19.42
N GLU A 523 -15.22 -9.51 18.19
CA GLU A 523 -14.35 -10.13 17.17
C GLU A 523 -13.34 -9.15 16.54
N LEU A 524 -13.57 -7.83 16.65
CA LEU A 524 -12.66 -6.79 16.13
C LEU A 524 -11.45 -6.54 17.05
N ASP A 525 -11.57 -6.83 18.35
CA ASP A 525 -10.50 -6.59 19.35
C ASP A 525 -9.52 -7.77 19.47
N GLU A 526 -9.94 -9.00 19.17
CA GLU A 526 -9.04 -10.18 19.20
C GLU A 526 -7.94 -10.11 18.12
N ALA A 527 -8.20 -9.46 16.98
CA ALA A 527 -7.19 -9.25 15.93
C ALA A 527 -6.29 -8.02 16.16
N ARG A 528 -6.62 -7.13 17.11
CA ARG A 528 -5.91 -5.87 17.40
C ARG A 528 -4.98 -5.96 18.60
N ASN A 529 -5.34 -6.81 19.57
CA ASN A 529 -4.40 -7.24 20.58
C ASN A 529 -3.64 -8.46 20.06
N PHE A 530 -2.37 -8.29 19.73
CA PHE A 530 -1.56 -9.40 19.23
C PHE A 530 -0.14 -9.27 19.75
N ALA A 531 0.49 -10.41 20.00
CA ALA A 531 1.92 -10.44 20.24
C ALA A 531 2.67 -10.83 18.97
N LEU A 532 3.77 -10.14 18.69
CA LEU A 532 4.74 -10.52 17.68
C LEU A 532 5.58 -11.71 18.14
N ASN A 533 6.44 -12.22 17.27
CA ASN A 533 7.33 -13.31 17.63
C ASN A 533 8.44 -12.82 18.58
N PRO A 534 8.93 -13.67 19.49
CA PRO A 534 10.05 -13.33 20.37
C PRO A 534 11.31 -13.00 19.56
N PHE A 535 12.08 -12.01 20.02
CA PHE A 535 13.34 -11.63 19.39
C PHE A 535 14.42 -11.21 20.42
N PRO A 536 15.69 -11.64 20.29
CA PRO A 536 16.15 -12.66 19.33
C PRO A 536 15.54 -14.03 19.64
N ASN A 537 15.33 -14.83 18.60
CA ASN A 537 14.90 -16.22 18.72
C ASN A 537 15.50 -17.02 17.55
N PRO A 538 16.53 -17.86 17.78
CA PRO A 538 17.03 -18.30 19.09
C PRO A 538 17.65 -17.18 19.95
N THR A 539 17.61 -17.31 21.26
CA THR A 539 18.16 -16.38 22.26
C THR A 539 19.28 -17.02 23.07
N ILE A 540 20.18 -16.20 23.63
CA ILE A 540 21.16 -16.62 24.66
C ILE A 540 20.63 -16.45 26.09
N GLY A 541 19.39 -15.97 26.24
CA GLY A 541 18.76 -15.72 27.54
C GLY A 541 17.78 -14.56 27.50
N ASN A 542 18.21 -13.42 26.94
CA ASN A 542 17.39 -12.20 26.89
C ASN A 542 16.63 -12.11 25.56
N PHE A 543 15.34 -11.82 25.62
CA PHE A 543 14.51 -11.58 24.44
C PHE A 543 13.34 -10.66 24.78
N VAL A 544 12.75 -10.09 23.74
CA VAL A 544 11.56 -9.25 23.84
C VAL A 544 10.42 -9.85 23.04
N ILE A 545 9.21 -9.68 23.53
CA ILE A 545 7.99 -9.93 22.74
C ILE A 545 7.26 -8.60 22.63
N PRO A 546 7.24 -7.99 21.43
CA PRO A 546 6.38 -6.84 21.17
C PRO A 546 4.92 -7.26 21.19
N VAL A 547 4.06 -6.48 21.83
CA VAL A 547 2.62 -6.75 21.94
C VAL A 547 1.84 -5.47 21.65
N SER A 548 0.95 -5.54 20.69
CA SER A 548 -0.03 -4.50 20.40
C SER A 548 -1.18 -4.63 21.38
N PHE A 549 -1.60 -3.52 21.97
CA PHE A 549 -2.85 -3.41 22.71
C PHE A 549 -3.75 -2.37 22.05
N ASP A 550 -5.05 -2.66 22.03
CA ASP A 550 -6.13 -1.77 21.58
C ASP A 550 -6.54 -0.72 22.65
N GLY A 551 -5.88 -0.75 23.81
CA GLY A 551 -6.28 -0.02 25.00
C GLY A 551 -5.32 -0.27 26.16
N THR A 552 -5.59 0.35 27.29
CA THR A 552 -4.82 0.07 28.51
C THR A 552 -5.19 -1.30 29.08
N ARG A 553 -4.23 -2.23 29.15
CA ARG A 553 -4.40 -3.62 29.57
C ARG A 553 -3.43 -3.97 30.70
N ASN A 554 -3.86 -4.78 31.68
CA ASN A 554 -2.94 -5.38 32.64
C ASN A 554 -2.35 -6.66 32.05
N VAL A 555 -1.03 -6.71 31.93
CA VAL A 555 -0.34 -7.74 31.14
C VAL A 555 0.50 -8.62 32.03
N GLN A 556 0.31 -9.93 31.88
CA GLN A 556 1.12 -10.94 32.56
C GLN A 556 1.65 -11.94 31.54
N ALA A 557 2.71 -12.66 31.90
CA ALA A 557 3.17 -13.77 31.10
C ALA A 557 3.62 -14.95 31.96
N ILE A 558 3.41 -16.16 31.46
CA ILE A 558 3.84 -17.41 32.06
C ILE A 558 4.83 -18.08 31.11
N ILE A 559 5.99 -18.48 31.65
CA ILE A 559 6.98 -19.27 30.93
C ILE A 559 6.87 -20.73 31.35
N THR A 560 6.78 -21.65 30.39
CA THR A 560 6.83 -23.10 30.63
C THR A 560 7.92 -23.77 29.80
N ASP A 561 8.41 -24.92 30.25
CA ASP A 561 9.24 -25.79 29.42
C ASP A 561 8.40 -26.70 28.49
N VAL A 562 9.07 -27.57 27.72
CA VAL A 562 8.42 -28.52 26.79
C VAL A 562 7.54 -29.56 27.47
N MET A 563 7.69 -29.79 28.78
CA MET A 563 6.86 -30.69 29.56
C MET A 563 5.67 -29.96 30.20
N GLY A 564 5.49 -28.66 29.91
CA GLY A 564 4.45 -27.83 30.51
C GLY A 564 4.75 -27.43 31.96
N LYS A 565 5.96 -27.69 32.47
CA LYS A 565 6.35 -27.26 33.81
C LYS A 565 6.50 -25.75 33.81
N ARG A 566 5.79 -25.09 34.72
CA ARG A 566 5.89 -23.64 34.94
C ARG A 566 7.28 -23.27 35.45
N ILE A 567 7.96 -22.41 34.71
CA ILE A 567 9.31 -21.93 35.01
C ILE A 567 9.26 -20.61 35.76
N THR A 568 8.47 -19.66 35.28
CA THR A 568 8.26 -18.36 35.95
C THR A 568 6.95 -17.71 35.51
N GLU A 569 6.53 -16.71 36.29
CA GLU A 569 5.44 -15.79 36.00
C GLU A 569 5.98 -14.36 36.09
N LEU A 570 5.62 -13.52 35.13
CA LEU A 570 6.04 -12.14 35.04
C LEU A 570 4.78 -11.27 35.01
N ASP A 571 4.76 -10.25 35.86
CA ASP A 571 3.74 -9.21 35.83
C ASP A 571 4.35 -7.95 35.22
N PHE A 572 3.83 -7.55 34.06
CA PHE A 572 4.27 -6.36 33.34
C PHE A 572 3.45 -5.12 33.68
N GLY A 573 2.46 -5.25 34.56
CA GLY A 573 1.55 -4.20 34.98
C GLY A 573 0.69 -3.69 33.82
N SER A 574 0.25 -2.43 33.97
CA SER A 574 -0.60 -1.78 32.98
C SER A 574 0.21 -1.31 31.77
N LYS A 575 -0.17 -1.75 30.57
CA LYS A 575 0.37 -1.31 29.27
C LYS A 575 -0.66 -0.47 28.56
N SER A 576 -0.26 0.68 28.02
CA SER A 576 -1.14 1.60 27.30
C SER A 576 -1.54 1.07 25.91
N ASN A 577 -2.53 1.72 25.30
CA ASN A 577 -2.88 1.53 23.89
C ASN A 577 -1.63 1.68 22.99
N GLY A 578 -1.54 0.85 21.95
CA GLY A 578 -0.40 0.76 21.03
C GLY A 578 0.57 -0.38 21.34
N MET A 579 1.73 -0.36 20.69
CA MET A 579 2.77 -1.37 20.88
C MET A 579 3.52 -1.18 22.20
N SER A 580 3.66 -2.26 22.95
CA SER A 580 4.50 -2.36 24.15
C SER A 580 5.53 -3.46 23.97
N LYS A 581 6.70 -3.32 24.62
CA LYS A 581 7.73 -4.38 24.66
C LYS A 581 7.64 -5.10 25.99
N LEU A 582 7.47 -6.41 25.95
CA LEU A 582 7.59 -7.28 27.11
C LEU A 582 8.99 -7.88 27.10
N GLU A 583 9.80 -7.57 28.11
CA GLU A 583 11.18 -8.03 28.22
C GLU A 583 11.25 -9.31 29.07
N PHE A 584 12.00 -10.29 28.59
CA PHE A 584 12.15 -11.59 29.22
C PHE A 584 13.63 -11.93 29.37
N ASP A 585 13.96 -12.52 30.51
CA ASP A 585 15.29 -13.05 30.81
C ASP A 585 15.16 -14.50 31.28
N ILE A 586 15.72 -15.43 30.49
CA ILE A 586 15.90 -16.84 30.81
C ILE A 586 17.38 -17.24 30.78
N SER A 587 18.29 -16.29 30.95
CA SER A 587 19.75 -16.50 30.93
C SER A 587 20.22 -17.51 31.98
N ASP A 588 19.50 -17.62 33.10
CA ASP A 588 19.77 -18.58 34.19
C ASP A 588 19.16 -19.98 33.95
N LYS A 589 18.40 -20.19 32.87
CA LYS A 589 17.75 -21.47 32.56
C LYS A 589 18.60 -22.38 31.66
N ALA A 590 18.28 -23.67 31.55
CA ALA A 590 19.00 -24.57 30.66
C ALA A 590 18.78 -24.20 29.17
N ALA A 591 19.71 -24.56 28.29
CA ALA A 591 19.45 -24.51 26.85
C ALA A 591 18.27 -25.43 26.49
N GLY A 592 17.39 -24.98 25.61
CA GLY A 592 16.16 -25.71 25.30
C GLY A 592 15.02 -24.83 24.80
N MET A 593 13.86 -25.45 24.59
CA MET A 593 12.67 -24.78 24.10
C MET A 593 11.73 -24.40 25.24
N TYR A 594 11.21 -23.18 25.17
CA TYR A 594 10.28 -22.59 26.14
C TYR A 594 9.03 -22.06 25.44
N PHE A 595 7.92 -22.08 26.16
CA PHE A 595 6.65 -21.49 25.73
C PHE A 595 6.29 -20.30 26.63
N ILE A 596 5.88 -19.20 26.02
CA ILE A 596 5.52 -17.95 26.67
C ILE A 596 4.04 -17.69 26.44
N GLN A 597 3.22 -17.88 27.46
CA GLN A 597 1.80 -17.54 27.42
C GLN A 597 1.65 -16.11 27.90
N ILE A 598 1.13 -15.22 27.07
CA ILE A 598 0.88 -13.82 27.43
C ILE A 598 -0.61 -13.68 27.68
N THR A 599 -0.98 -13.06 28.79
CA THR A 599 -2.35 -12.73 29.13
C THR A 599 -2.52 -11.22 29.24
N ALA A 600 -3.69 -10.73 28.84
CA ALA A 600 -4.11 -9.34 29.00
C ALA A 600 -5.47 -9.33 29.72
N ASP A 601 -5.58 -8.61 30.83
CA ASP A 601 -6.77 -8.58 31.70
C ASP A 601 -7.28 -9.99 32.07
N GLY A 602 -6.34 -10.93 32.31
CA GLY A 602 -6.63 -12.32 32.67
C GLY A 602 -7.06 -13.24 31.51
N LYS A 603 -7.16 -12.73 30.28
CA LYS A 603 -7.44 -13.52 29.08
C LYS A 603 -6.16 -13.89 28.35
N LEU A 604 -6.04 -15.13 27.87
CA LEU A 604 -4.91 -15.57 27.05
C LEU A 604 -4.91 -14.82 25.73
N LEU A 605 -3.84 -14.06 25.49
CA LEU A 605 -3.62 -13.32 24.25
C LEU A 605 -2.96 -14.19 23.18
N THR A 606 -1.89 -14.91 23.56
CA THR A 606 -1.12 -15.76 22.65
C THR A 606 -0.26 -16.75 23.43
N THR A 607 0.24 -17.77 22.75
CA THR A 607 1.41 -18.55 23.18
C THR A 607 2.54 -18.37 22.17
N LYS A 608 3.76 -18.06 22.61
CA LYS A 608 4.95 -17.92 21.76
C LYS A 608 6.00 -18.95 22.12
N ARG A 609 6.77 -19.39 21.13
CA ARG A 609 7.86 -20.35 21.30
C ARG A 609 9.21 -19.65 21.25
N VAL A 610 10.07 -19.92 22.21
CA VAL A 610 11.44 -19.39 22.32
C VAL A 610 12.42 -20.55 22.39
N MET A 611 13.50 -20.48 21.61
CA MET A 611 14.61 -21.43 21.67
C MET A 611 15.79 -20.74 22.34
N LYS A 612 16.24 -21.26 23.49
CA LYS A 612 17.48 -20.82 24.14
C LYS A 612 18.65 -21.72 23.69
N GLN A 613 19.72 -21.09 23.22
CA GLN A 613 20.98 -21.76 22.87
C GLN A 613 21.89 -21.95 24.07
#